data_AF-A0A2C9ZHZ7-F1
#
_entry.id   AF-A0A2C9ZHZ7-F1
#
_cell.length_a   1.000
_cell.length_b   1.000
_cell.length_c   1.000
_cell.angle_alpha   90.00
_cell.angle_beta   90.00
_cell.angle_gamma   90.00
#
_symmetry.space_group_name_H-M   'P 1'
#
loop_
_entity.id
_entity.type
_entity.pdbx_description
1 polymer ?
#
loop_
_entity_poly.entity_id
_entity_poly.type
_entity_poly.pdbx_seq_one_letter_code
_entity_poly.pdbx_strand_id
1 'polypeptide(L)'
;MTPHDPSGPAGAGSGEAYDPADVAAAERLDASIAAVLDGRVTPGVGDPELDRLAGGFRPVPPASTYAAVERGLRSQGRARSGPRWAAAQVAAAVLGVVLIIHGIGNMVAGEWISTSLGEPYNQHAMVDGGLAFIALGAAIAVASTRRRWLPVAVIVGVPLGLVMGGRGVHEIGVFAWGAMAHGAVGVAALVLLLTHAVGRRYSRRSDREGRI
;
A
#
# COMPACT_ATOMS: atom_id res chain seq x y z
N MET A 1 -17.24 -55.69 -55.31
CA MET A 1 -16.01 -54.99 -55.76
C MET A 1 -16.45 -53.92 -56.75
N THR A 2 -16.68 -52.73 -56.21
CA THR A 2 -17.11 -51.50 -56.90
C THR A 2 -16.46 -50.35 -56.10
N PRO A 3 -15.98 -49.29 -56.77
CA PRO A 3 -14.96 -48.41 -56.21
C PRO A 3 -15.55 -47.44 -55.18
N HIS A 4 -14.87 -47.28 -54.05
CA HIS A 4 -15.10 -46.14 -53.15
C HIS A 4 -14.51 -44.89 -53.81
N ASP A 5 -15.38 -43.99 -54.25
CA ASP A 5 -15.00 -42.64 -54.66
C ASP A 5 -15.08 -41.71 -53.43
N PRO A 6 -13.97 -41.09 -52.98
CA PRO A 6 -13.91 -40.27 -51.79
C PRO A 6 -14.14 -38.80 -52.17
N SER A 7 -15.40 -38.38 -52.19
CA SER A 7 -15.77 -36.96 -52.34
C SER A 7 -16.73 -36.55 -51.23
N GLY A 8 -16.14 -36.01 -50.16
CA GLY A 8 -16.90 -35.25 -49.16
C GLY A 8 -17.48 -33.97 -49.74
N PRO A 9 -18.29 -33.28 -48.93
CA PRO A 9 -17.94 -31.91 -48.62
C PRO A 9 -17.61 -31.79 -47.14
N ALA A 10 -16.36 -31.41 -46.91
CA ALA A 10 -15.89 -30.85 -45.66
C ALA A 10 -16.83 -29.72 -45.22
N GLY A 11 -17.56 -29.95 -44.14
CA GLY A 11 -18.21 -28.89 -43.39
C GLY A 11 -17.13 -28.01 -42.78
N ALA A 12 -16.95 -26.84 -43.39
CA ALA A 12 -16.13 -25.70 -43.00
C ALA A 12 -15.93 -25.54 -41.48
N GLY A 13 -14.83 -26.09 -40.97
CA GLY A 13 -14.04 -25.43 -39.94
C GLY A 13 -13.04 -24.54 -40.66
N SER A 14 -13.32 -23.24 -40.72
CA SER A 14 -12.41 -22.23 -41.27
C SER A 14 -11.02 -22.40 -40.66
N GLY A 15 -10.02 -22.62 -41.52
CA GLY A 15 -8.60 -22.66 -41.15
C GLY A 15 -8.15 -21.29 -40.67
N GLU A 16 -8.42 -20.98 -39.42
CA GLU A 16 -7.70 -19.97 -38.68
C GLU A 16 -6.29 -20.55 -38.47
N ALA A 17 -5.33 -20.08 -39.27
CA ALA A 17 -3.94 -20.41 -39.05
C ALA A 17 -3.59 -19.93 -37.63
N TYR A 18 -3.21 -20.86 -36.76
CA TYR A 18 -2.78 -20.54 -35.40
C TYR A 18 -1.69 -19.45 -35.45
N ASP A 19 -1.78 -18.48 -34.55
CA ASP A 19 -0.77 -17.43 -34.45
C ASP A 19 0.61 -18.09 -34.28
N PRO A 20 1.59 -17.81 -35.14
CA PRO A 20 2.94 -18.35 -34.99
C PRO A 20 3.56 -18.05 -33.62
N ALA A 21 3.14 -16.98 -32.94
CA ALA A 21 3.55 -16.67 -31.58
C ALA A 21 3.01 -17.68 -30.56
N ASP A 22 1.76 -18.13 -30.71
CA ASP A 22 1.12 -19.12 -29.85
C ASP A 22 1.71 -20.51 -30.09
N VAL A 23 1.97 -20.87 -31.35
CA VAL A 23 2.65 -22.13 -31.71
C VAL A 23 4.06 -22.16 -31.09
N ALA A 24 4.83 -21.09 -31.24
CA ALA A 24 6.16 -21.00 -30.64
C ALA A 24 6.12 -20.99 -29.10
N ALA A 25 5.05 -20.48 -28.48
CA ALA A 25 4.86 -20.53 -27.03
C ALA A 25 4.54 -21.94 -26.55
N ALA A 26 3.69 -22.67 -27.27
CA ALA A 26 3.36 -24.07 -26.99
C ALA A 26 4.59 -24.97 -27.13
N GLU A 27 5.39 -24.81 -28.18
CA GLU A 27 6.63 -25.58 -28.37
C GLU A 27 7.66 -25.32 -27.26
N ARG A 28 7.79 -24.07 -26.79
CA ARG A 28 8.66 -23.75 -25.64
C ARG A 28 8.16 -24.39 -24.35
N LEU A 29 6.84 -24.44 -24.15
CA LEU A 29 6.24 -25.09 -22.99
C LEU A 29 6.47 -26.59 -23.03
N ASP A 30 6.25 -27.25 -24.17
CA ASP A 30 6.49 -28.68 -24.34
C ASP A 30 7.97 -29.04 -24.13
N ALA A 31 8.89 -28.24 -24.65
CA ALA A 31 10.32 -28.43 -24.40
C ALA A 31 10.67 -28.31 -22.91
N SER A 32 10.02 -27.41 -22.19
CA SER A 32 10.21 -27.25 -20.74
C SER A 32 9.67 -28.44 -19.93
N ILE A 33 8.50 -28.97 -20.33
CA ILE A 33 7.89 -30.15 -19.71
C ILE A 33 8.76 -31.38 -19.96
N ALA A 34 9.21 -31.59 -21.20
CA ALA A 34 10.13 -32.67 -21.55
C ALA A 34 11.44 -32.58 -20.77
N ALA A 35 12.00 -31.38 -20.59
CA ALA A 35 13.22 -31.19 -19.81
C ALA A 35 13.05 -31.51 -18.31
N VAL A 36 11.85 -31.27 -17.75
CA VAL A 36 11.51 -31.66 -16.37
C VAL A 36 11.31 -33.18 -16.26
N LEU A 37 10.60 -33.79 -17.20
CA LEU A 37 10.33 -35.22 -17.22
C LEU A 37 11.61 -36.05 -17.44
N ASP A 38 12.53 -35.55 -18.27
CA ASP A 38 13.84 -36.17 -18.49
C ASP A 38 14.84 -35.93 -17.35
N GLY A 39 14.42 -35.23 -16.28
CA GLY A 39 15.27 -34.90 -15.14
C GLY A 39 16.44 -33.97 -15.46
N ARG A 40 16.44 -33.33 -16.63
CA ARG A 40 17.45 -32.36 -17.07
C ARG A 40 17.28 -31.01 -16.36
N VAL A 41 16.10 -30.73 -15.84
CA VAL A 41 15.77 -29.55 -15.02
C VAL A 41 15.10 -29.99 -13.73
N THR A 42 15.74 -29.75 -12.59
CA THR A 42 15.13 -29.89 -11.27
C THR A 42 14.37 -28.59 -10.94
N PRO A 43 13.04 -28.60 -10.72
CA PRO A 43 12.32 -27.40 -10.29
C PRO A 43 12.85 -26.98 -8.91
N GLY A 44 13.62 -25.90 -8.88
CA GLY A 44 14.55 -25.57 -7.81
C GLY A 44 14.29 -24.25 -7.10
N VAL A 45 13.03 -23.81 -7.02
CA VAL A 45 12.60 -23.02 -5.86
C VAL A 45 11.43 -23.80 -5.29
N GLY A 46 11.76 -24.82 -4.47
CA GLY A 46 10.76 -25.55 -3.70
C GLY A 46 9.92 -24.52 -2.97
N ASP A 47 8.63 -24.46 -3.31
CA ASP A 47 7.71 -23.58 -2.62
C ASP A 47 7.69 -24.05 -1.16
N PRO A 48 8.20 -23.24 -0.22
CA PRO A 48 8.29 -23.66 1.17
C PRO A 48 6.91 -23.88 1.79
N GLU A 49 5.83 -23.44 1.15
CA GLU A 49 4.46 -23.74 1.52
C GLU A 49 4.02 -25.14 1.07
N LEU A 50 4.39 -25.56 -0.15
CA LEU A 50 4.12 -26.91 -0.67
C LEU A 50 4.93 -27.97 0.08
N ASP A 51 6.19 -27.70 0.42
CA ASP A 51 7.01 -28.61 1.23
C ASP A 51 6.44 -28.79 2.65
N ARG A 52 5.84 -27.74 3.22
CA ARG A 52 5.17 -27.80 4.52
C ARG A 52 3.87 -28.58 4.46
N LEU A 53 3.09 -28.38 3.40
CA LEU A 53 1.87 -29.16 3.15
C LEU A 53 2.21 -30.64 3.00
N ALA A 54 3.22 -30.97 2.18
CA ALA A 54 3.70 -32.34 2.00
C ALA A 54 4.26 -32.96 3.30
N GLY A 55 4.95 -32.17 4.12
CA GLY A 55 5.44 -32.59 5.44
C GLY A 55 4.33 -32.84 6.47
N GLY A 56 3.20 -32.15 6.36
CA GLY A 56 2.04 -32.27 7.24
C GLY A 56 1.22 -33.56 7.04
N PHE A 57 1.30 -34.18 5.86
CA PHE A 57 0.65 -35.47 5.58
C PHE A 57 1.46 -36.69 6.03
N ARG A 58 2.65 -36.49 6.63
CA ARG A 58 3.46 -37.62 7.14
C ARG A 58 2.94 -38.09 8.51
N PRO A 59 2.91 -39.41 8.76
CA PRO A 59 2.50 -39.98 10.06
C PRO A 59 3.33 -39.47 11.25
N VAL A 60 4.59 -39.12 11.00
CA VAL A 60 5.48 -38.45 11.96
C VAL A 60 6.04 -37.19 11.27
N PRO A 61 5.51 -36.00 11.58
CA PRO A 61 6.00 -34.75 11.01
C PRO A 61 7.46 -34.50 11.40
N PRO A 62 8.30 -33.96 10.48
CA PRO A 62 9.68 -33.64 10.82
C PRO A 62 9.76 -32.52 11.86
N ALA A 63 10.82 -32.50 12.67
CA ALA A 63 11.04 -31.50 13.74
C ALA A 63 10.96 -30.03 13.26
N SER A 64 11.30 -29.79 12.00
CA SER A 64 11.15 -28.49 11.33
C SER A 64 9.70 -28.01 11.24
N THR A 65 8.74 -28.93 11.12
CA THR A 65 7.30 -28.64 11.10
C THR A 65 6.83 -28.18 12.47
N TYR A 66 7.23 -28.86 13.54
CA TYR A 66 6.94 -28.43 14.92
C TYR A 66 7.55 -27.07 15.23
N ALA A 67 8.81 -26.84 14.86
CA ALA A 67 9.46 -25.54 15.04
C ALA A 67 8.80 -24.41 14.22
N ALA A 68 8.21 -24.73 13.06
CA ALA A 68 7.43 -23.78 12.26
C ALA A 68 6.07 -23.47 12.89
N VAL A 69 5.36 -24.50 13.38
CA VAL A 69 4.09 -24.34 14.11
C VAL A 69 4.30 -23.54 15.38
N GLU A 70 5.36 -23.80 16.14
CA GLU A 70 5.64 -23.06 17.38
C GLU A 70 6.01 -21.60 17.12
N ARG A 71 6.77 -21.32 16.05
CA ARG A 71 6.98 -19.93 15.59
C ARG A 71 5.67 -19.27 15.16
N GLY A 72 4.80 -20.00 14.46
CA GLY A 72 3.44 -19.57 14.12
C GLY A 72 2.62 -19.23 15.35
N LEU A 73 2.58 -20.11 16.35
CA LEU A 73 1.86 -19.92 17.61
C LEU A 73 2.42 -18.76 18.43
N ARG A 74 3.74 -18.57 18.50
CA ARG A 74 4.35 -17.41 19.17
C ARG A 74 4.06 -16.09 18.46
N SER A 75 4.02 -16.10 17.12
CA SER A 75 3.63 -14.92 16.32
C SER A 75 2.15 -14.57 16.47
N GLN A 76 1.27 -15.59 16.52
CA GLN A 76 -0.16 -15.44 16.77
C GLN A 76 -0.47 -15.08 18.24
N GLY A 77 0.32 -15.56 19.19
CA GLY A 77 0.23 -15.19 20.61
C GLY A 77 0.47 -13.70 20.84
N ARG A 78 1.37 -13.08 20.07
CA ARG A 78 1.55 -11.62 20.03
C ARG A 78 0.38 -10.88 19.38
N ALA A 79 -0.34 -11.51 18.44
CA ALA A 79 -1.49 -10.92 17.76
C ALA A 79 -2.78 -10.90 18.60
N ARG A 80 -2.84 -11.62 19.74
CA ARG A 80 -4.00 -11.64 20.65
C ARG A 80 -4.10 -10.46 21.61
N SER A 81 -3.07 -9.60 21.70
CA SER A 81 -3.24 -8.26 22.28
C SER A 81 -3.97 -7.40 21.25
N GLY A 82 -5.05 -6.69 21.64
CA GLY A 82 -5.92 -5.91 20.74
C GLY A 82 -5.15 -4.98 19.77
N PRO A 83 -5.81 -4.41 18.74
CA PRO A 83 -5.13 -3.73 17.65
C PRO A 83 -4.23 -2.60 18.16
N ARG A 84 -2.93 -2.89 18.33
CA ARG A 84 -1.91 -1.91 18.72
C ARG A 84 -1.58 -1.09 17.49
N TRP A 85 -2.11 0.11 17.45
CA TRP A 85 -1.81 1.09 16.40
C TRP A 85 -0.30 1.33 16.36
N ALA A 86 0.28 1.25 15.16
CA ALA A 86 1.67 1.66 14.99
C ALA A 86 1.80 3.17 15.22
N ALA A 87 2.96 3.63 15.68
CA ALA A 87 3.22 5.07 15.88
C ALA A 87 2.90 5.91 14.63
N ALA A 88 3.18 5.37 13.43
CA ALA A 88 2.85 6.03 12.18
C ALA A 88 1.34 6.07 11.87
N GLN A 89 0.54 5.13 12.38
CA GLN A 89 -0.93 5.21 12.28
C GLN A 89 -1.47 6.31 13.19
N VAL A 90 -0.94 6.42 14.41
CA VAL A 90 -1.29 7.50 15.33
C VAL A 90 -0.90 8.85 14.73
N ALA A 91 0.32 8.98 14.21
CA ALA A 91 0.78 10.20 13.54
C ALA A 91 -0.09 10.59 12.34
N ALA A 92 -0.50 9.62 11.52
CA ALA A 92 -1.41 9.87 10.40
C ALA A 92 -2.78 10.35 10.88
N ALA A 93 -3.36 9.72 11.91
CA ALA A 93 -4.63 10.16 12.47
C ALA A 93 -4.55 11.58 13.06
N VAL A 94 -3.47 11.89 13.78
CA VAL A 94 -3.22 13.25 14.29
C VAL A 94 -3.16 14.26 13.15
N LEU A 95 -2.38 13.98 12.10
CA LEU A 95 -2.32 14.85 10.93
C LEU A 95 -3.70 15.05 10.29
N GLY A 96 -4.48 13.97 10.15
CA GLY A 96 -5.85 14.04 9.61
C GLY A 96 -6.76 14.93 10.45
N VAL A 97 -6.72 14.79 11.78
CA VAL A 97 -7.49 15.62 12.72
C VAL A 97 -7.06 17.08 12.65
N VAL A 98 -5.76 17.36 12.63
CA VAL A 98 -5.23 18.73 12.54
C VAL A 98 -5.70 19.39 11.24
N LEU A 99 -5.69 18.68 10.11
CA LEU A 99 -6.19 19.21 8.83
C LEU A 99 -7.70 19.48 8.86
N ILE A 100 -8.49 18.62 9.51
CA ILE A 100 -9.93 18.87 9.68
C ILE A 100 -10.17 20.13 10.51
N ILE A 101 -9.47 20.28 11.64
CA ILE A 101 -9.57 21.47 12.49
C ILE A 101 -9.13 22.72 11.72
N HIS A 102 -8.06 22.61 10.94
CA HIS A 102 -7.60 23.71 10.08
C HIS A 102 -8.67 24.11 9.06
N GLY A 103 -9.32 23.14 8.40
CA GLY A 103 -10.40 23.41 7.46
C GLY A 103 -11.63 24.04 8.10
N ILE A 104 -12.04 23.56 9.29
CA ILE A 104 -13.10 24.20 10.09
C ILE A 104 -12.71 25.63 10.46
N GLY A 105 -11.46 25.84 10.87
CA GLY A 105 -10.90 27.16 11.18
C GLY A 105 -11.01 28.11 9.99
N ASN A 106 -10.66 27.66 8.78
CA ASN A 106 -10.79 28.48 7.58
C ASN A 106 -12.25 28.85 7.27
N MET A 107 -13.21 27.97 7.55
CA MET A 107 -14.63 28.25 7.30
C MET A 107 -15.22 29.20 8.35
N VAL A 108 -14.90 29.01 9.64
CA VAL A 108 -15.48 29.79 10.74
C VAL A 108 -14.79 31.14 10.90
N ALA A 109 -13.46 31.17 10.78
CA ALA A 109 -12.68 32.39 10.92
C ALA A 109 -12.40 33.07 9.58
N GLY A 110 -12.90 32.54 8.45
CA GLY A 110 -12.62 33.04 7.11
C GLY A 110 -12.93 34.52 6.93
N GLU A 111 -14.04 34.99 7.49
CA GLU A 111 -14.44 36.41 7.46
C GLU A 111 -13.51 37.30 8.30
N TRP A 112 -13.11 36.83 9.48
CA TRP A 112 -12.15 37.55 10.32
C TRP A 112 -10.75 37.57 9.66
N ILE A 113 -10.31 36.46 9.08
CA ILE A 113 -9.04 36.33 8.36
C ILE A 113 -9.03 37.22 7.12
N SER A 114 -10.07 37.17 6.29
CA SER A 114 -10.17 37.97 5.07
C SER A 114 -10.16 39.46 5.37
N THR A 115 -10.84 39.87 6.44
CA THR A 115 -10.86 41.26 6.90
C THR A 115 -9.51 41.68 7.48
N SER A 116 -8.84 40.80 8.21
CA SER A 116 -7.50 41.05 8.77
C SER A 116 -6.41 41.14 7.71
N LEU A 117 -6.60 40.49 6.56
CA LEU A 117 -5.68 40.50 5.41
C LEU A 117 -6.01 41.59 4.38
N GLY A 118 -7.10 42.35 4.55
CA GLY A 118 -7.53 43.39 3.60
C GLY A 118 -8.13 42.86 2.29
N GLU A 119 -8.52 41.58 2.25
CA GLU A 119 -9.10 40.90 1.07
C GLU A 119 -10.55 40.44 1.34
N PRO A 120 -11.52 41.37 1.52
CA PRO A 120 -12.86 41.03 1.99
C PRO A 120 -13.67 40.13 1.02
N TYR A 121 -13.31 40.07 -0.26
CA TYR A 121 -14.00 39.27 -1.27
C TYR A 121 -13.47 37.83 -1.41
N ASN A 122 -12.46 37.43 -0.63
CA ASN A 122 -11.81 36.12 -0.77
C ASN A 122 -12.45 35.01 0.10
N GLN A 123 -13.64 35.26 0.65
CA GLN A 123 -14.33 34.31 1.54
C GLN A 123 -14.65 32.97 0.86
N HIS A 124 -14.94 32.96 -0.44
CA HIS A 124 -15.23 31.72 -1.17
C HIS A 124 -14.00 30.80 -1.22
N ALA A 125 -12.80 31.34 -1.44
CA ALA A 125 -11.57 30.55 -1.44
C ALA A 125 -11.23 29.99 -0.05
N MET A 126 -11.56 30.72 1.01
CA MET A 126 -11.42 30.23 2.39
C MET A 126 -12.34 29.05 2.68
N VAL A 127 -13.58 29.09 2.18
CA VAL A 127 -14.53 27.97 2.28
C VAL A 127 -14.09 26.77 1.45
N ASP A 128 -13.72 26.97 0.19
CA ASP A 128 -13.29 25.90 -0.71
C ASP A 128 -12.00 25.24 -0.21
N GLY A 129 -11.03 26.06 0.22
CA GLY A 129 -9.81 25.58 0.86
C GLY A 129 -10.11 24.83 2.16
N GLY A 130 -11.04 25.34 2.97
CA GLY A 130 -11.49 24.68 4.20
C GLY A 130 -12.08 23.29 3.94
N LEU A 131 -12.98 23.17 2.97
CA LEU A 131 -13.55 21.90 2.53
C LEU A 131 -12.49 20.94 2.01
N ALA A 132 -11.52 21.44 1.24
CA ALA A 132 -10.40 20.63 0.75
C ALA A 132 -9.55 20.05 1.90
N PHE A 133 -9.25 20.85 2.93
CA PHE A 133 -8.53 20.37 4.10
C PHE A 133 -9.31 19.32 4.90
N ILE A 134 -10.62 19.51 5.06
CA ILE A 134 -11.49 18.53 5.73
C ILE A 134 -11.50 17.21 4.95
N ALA A 135 -11.70 17.27 3.63
CA ALA A 135 -11.74 16.08 2.77
C ALA A 135 -10.42 15.30 2.83
N LEU A 136 -9.29 16.01 2.73
CA LEU A 136 -7.97 15.39 2.78
C LEU A 136 -7.66 14.83 4.18
N GLY A 137 -8.00 15.56 5.23
CA GLY A 137 -7.84 15.13 6.60
C GLY A 137 -8.66 13.87 6.90
N ALA A 138 -9.90 13.80 6.41
CA ALA A 138 -10.75 12.61 6.51
C ALA A 138 -10.15 11.42 5.75
N ALA A 139 -9.66 11.63 4.52
CA ALA A 139 -9.01 10.58 3.74
C ALA A 139 -7.76 10.02 4.44
N ILE A 140 -6.93 10.89 5.02
CA ILE A 140 -5.74 10.52 5.80
C ILE A 140 -6.16 9.76 7.08
N ALA A 141 -7.18 10.22 7.80
CA ALA A 141 -7.70 9.56 8.98
C ALA A 141 -8.22 8.15 8.65
N VAL A 142 -8.96 7.97 7.55
CA VAL A 142 -9.40 6.64 7.08
C VAL A 142 -8.21 5.77 6.70
N ALA A 143 -7.22 6.31 5.98
CA ALA A 143 -6.01 5.59 5.62
C ALA A 143 -5.19 5.16 6.85
N SER A 144 -5.28 5.88 7.97
CA SER A 144 -4.59 5.52 9.23
C SER A 144 -5.13 4.23 9.86
N THR A 145 -6.39 3.85 9.59
CA THR A 145 -7.06 2.70 10.24
C THR A 145 -6.42 1.37 9.91
N ARG A 146 -5.77 1.25 8.76
CA ARG A 146 -5.19 0.00 8.25
C ARG A 146 -3.78 0.23 7.74
N ARG A 147 -2.81 -0.54 8.26
CA ARG A 147 -1.38 -0.41 7.91
C ARG A 147 -1.08 -0.43 6.40
N ARG A 148 -1.86 -1.19 5.60
CA ARG A 148 -1.69 -1.25 4.13
C ARG A 148 -1.97 0.08 3.42
N TRP A 149 -2.78 0.96 4.01
CA TRP A 149 -3.15 2.26 3.46
C TRP A 149 -2.26 3.39 3.97
N LEU A 150 -1.40 3.12 4.96
CA LEU A 150 -0.47 4.11 5.51
C LEU A 150 0.39 4.83 4.46
N PRO A 151 0.89 4.17 3.39
CA PRO A 151 1.63 4.86 2.34
C PRO A 151 0.82 5.96 1.66
N VAL A 152 -0.50 5.81 1.53
CA VAL A 152 -1.39 6.85 0.96
C VAL A 152 -1.40 8.08 1.85
N ALA A 153 -1.57 7.89 3.17
CA ALA A 153 -1.49 8.98 4.14
C ALA A 153 -0.15 9.73 4.08
N VAL A 154 0.95 9.02 3.84
CA VAL A 154 2.28 9.62 3.70
C VAL A 154 2.41 10.41 2.39
N ILE A 155 2.03 9.82 1.26
CA ILE A 155 2.14 10.45 -0.07
C ILE A 155 1.30 11.73 -0.15
N VAL A 156 0.12 11.71 0.47
CA VAL A 156 -0.81 12.85 0.45
C VAL A 156 -0.46 13.86 1.54
N GLY A 157 -0.32 13.39 2.78
CA GLY A 157 -0.21 14.27 3.95
C GLY A 157 1.16 14.92 4.12
N VAL A 158 2.24 14.23 3.78
CA VAL A 158 3.60 14.76 4.02
C VAL A 158 3.93 15.94 3.10
N PRO A 159 3.77 15.86 1.77
CA PRO A 159 4.06 16.99 0.89
C PRO A 159 3.23 18.23 1.25
N LEU A 160 1.93 18.04 1.48
CA LEU A 160 1.05 19.14 1.88
C LEU A 160 1.50 19.76 3.20
N GLY A 161 1.75 18.94 4.23
CA GLY A 161 2.13 19.46 5.53
C GLY A 161 3.48 20.15 5.53
N LEU A 162 4.44 19.72 4.72
CA LEU A 162 5.71 20.43 4.55
C LEU A 162 5.52 21.79 3.89
N VAL A 163 4.69 21.91 2.85
CA VAL A 163 4.37 23.19 2.21
C VAL A 163 3.70 24.14 3.21
N MET A 164 2.74 23.64 3.99
CA MET A 164 2.08 24.43 5.03
C MET A 164 3.06 24.85 6.11
N GLY A 165 3.85 23.92 6.65
CA GLY A 165 4.88 24.23 7.64
C GLY A 165 5.87 25.30 7.18
N GLY A 166 6.28 25.26 5.91
CA GLY A 166 7.12 26.29 5.29
C GLY A 166 6.47 27.67 5.29
N ARG A 167 5.16 27.75 4.96
CA ARG A 167 4.39 29.00 5.09
C ARG A 167 4.32 29.49 6.53
N GLY A 168 4.07 28.58 7.48
CA GLY A 168 4.00 28.93 8.88
C GLY A 168 5.26 29.63 9.40
N VAL A 169 6.44 29.18 8.96
CA VAL A 169 7.73 29.82 9.29
C VAL A 169 7.80 31.25 8.72
N HIS A 170 7.29 31.47 7.51
CA HIS A 170 7.28 32.80 6.89
C HIS A 170 6.31 33.78 7.57
N GLU A 171 5.28 33.27 8.24
CA GLU A 171 4.22 34.06 8.86
C GLU A 171 4.50 34.49 10.31
N ILE A 172 5.56 33.99 10.96
CA ILE A 172 5.87 34.20 12.40
C ILE A 172 5.89 35.69 12.80
N GLY A 173 6.22 36.60 11.87
CA GLY A 173 6.25 38.04 12.12
C GLY A 173 5.06 38.84 11.59
N VAL A 174 4.12 38.21 10.87
CA VAL A 174 3.04 38.90 10.15
C VAL A 174 1.67 38.45 10.64
N PHE A 175 1.51 37.17 10.96
CA PHE A 175 0.24 36.60 11.39
C PHE A 175 0.47 35.40 12.32
N ALA A 176 0.56 35.65 13.62
CA ALA A 176 0.90 34.64 14.63
C ALA A 176 -0.06 33.44 14.63
N TRP A 177 -1.35 33.67 14.37
CA TRP A 177 -2.34 32.59 14.29
C TRP A 177 -2.09 31.65 13.10
N GLY A 178 -1.84 32.20 11.91
CA GLY A 178 -1.49 31.41 10.72
C GLY A 178 -0.18 30.68 10.90
N ALA A 179 0.84 31.34 11.46
CA ALA A 179 2.13 30.73 11.77
C ALA A 179 1.99 29.49 12.65
N MET A 180 1.19 29.57 13.71
CA MET A 180 0.91 28.43 14.60
C MET A 180 0.12 27.33 13.88
N ALA A 181 -0.94 27.68 13.15
CA ALA A 181 -1.80 26.73 12.47
C ALA A 181 -1.03 25.96 11.38
N HIS A 182 -0.32 26.66 10.53
CA HIS A 182 0.54 26.10 9.49
C HIS A 182 1.70 25.29 10.06
N GLY A 183 2.36 25.81 11.11
CA GLY A 183 3.43 25.13 11.81
C GLY A 183 2.99 23.78 12.42
N ALA A 184 1.81 23.73 13.03
CA ALA A 184 1.26 22.49 13.60
C ALA A 184 1.06 21.40 12.54
N VAL A 185 0.54 21.76 11.35
CA VAL A 185 0.41 20.82 10.22
C VAL A 185 1.79 20.30 9.80
N GLY A 186 2.78 21.20 9.69
CA GLY A 186 4.15 20.83 9.32
C GLY A 186 4.82 19.89 10.31
N VAL A 187 4.69 20.15 11.61
CA VAL A 187 5.20 19.28 12.66
C VAL A 187 4.54 17.90 12.60
N ALA A 188 3.21 17.84 12.45
CA ALA A 188 2.49 16.57 12.33
C ALA A 188 2.95 15.74 11.11
N ALA A 189 3.19 16.39 9.97
CA ALA A 189 3.72 15.76 8.77
C ALA A 189 5.15 15.22 8.96
N LEU A 190 6.03 15.96 9.63
CA LEU A 190 7.38 15.49 9.96
C LEU A 190 7.34 14.27 10.88
N VAL A 191 6.50 14.28 11.91
CA VAL A 191 6.31 13.15 12.82
C VAL A 191 5.81 11.92 12.05
N LEU A 192 4.85 12.08 11.14
CA LEU A 192 4.37 11.00 10.28
C LEU A 192 5.50 10.44 9.40
N LEU A 193 6.28 11.30 8.75
CA LEU A 193 7.38 10.88 7.89
C LEU A 193 8.45 10.10 8.68
N LEU A 194 8.86 10.62 9.83
CA LEU A 194 9.89 10.01 10.68
C LEU A 194 9.43 8.65 11.21
N THR A 195 8.23 8.59 11.79
CA THR A 195 7.68 7.33 12.33
C THR A 195 7.48 6.28 11.24
N HIS A 196 7.07 6.69 10.03
CA HIS A 196 6.95 5.80 8.88
C HIS A 196 8.31 5.29 8.39
N ALA A 197 9.30 6.17 8.25
CA ALA A 197 10.64 5.82 7.78
C ALA A 197 11.36 4.90 8.77
N VAL A 198 11.30 5.21 10.07
CA VAL A 198 11.87 4.40 11.14
C VAL A 198 11.20 3.02 11.18
N GLY A 199 9.86 2.98 11.13
CA GLY A 199 9.11 1.72 11.10
C GLY A 199 9.50 0.82 9.93
N ARG A 200 9.65 1.39 8.72
CA ARG A 200 10.10 0.64 7.53
C ARG A 200 11.51 0.09 7.67
N ARG A 201 12.44 0.85 8.28
CA ARG A 201 13.83 0.41 8.47
C ARG A 201 13.92 -0.80 9.42
N TYR A 202 13.16 -0.80 10.50
CA TYR A 202 13.15 -1.92 11.45
C TYR A 202 12.56 -3.20 10.85
N SER A 203 11.47 -3.12 10.09
CA SER A 203 10.89 -4.29 9.43
C SER A 203 11.86 -4.92 8.42
N ARG A 204 12.53 -4.11 7.60
CA ARG A 204 13.49 -4.61 6.60
C ARG A 204 14.73 -5.26 7.22
N ARG A 205 15.15 -4.83 8.42
CA ARG A 205 16.31 -5.39 9.12
C ARG A 205 16.00 -6.78 9.68
N SER A 206 14.82 -6.96 10.27
CA SER A 206 14.36 -8.26 10.78
C SER A 206 14.25 -9.33 9.69
N ASP A 207 13.81 -8.96 8.49
CA ASP A 207 13.72 -9.89 7.34
C ASP A 207 15.09 -10.30 6.77
N ARG A 208 16.14 -9.52 7.06
CA ARG A 208 17.51 -9.75 6.60
C ARG A 208 18.31 -10.59 7.59
N GLU A 209 18.10 -10.37 8.89
CA GLU A 209 18.72 -11.16 9.97
C GLU A 209 18.09 -12.57 10.09
N GLY A 210 16.82 -12.76 9.68
CA GLY A 210 16.16 -14.07 9.64
C GLY A 210 16.49 -14.93 8.41
N ARG A 211 17.39 -14.47 7.53
CA ARG A 211 17.78 -15.15 6.28
C ARG A 211 19.21 -15.69 6.29
N ILE A 212 19.80 -15.82 7.49
CA ILE A 212 21.14 -16.36 7.76
C ILE A 212 20.98 -17.72 8.42
#